data_AF-A0A941NYN7-F1
#
_entry.id   AF-A0A941NYN7-F1
#
_cell.length_a   1.000
_cell.length_b   1.000
_cell.length_c   1.000
_cell.angle_alpha   90.00
_cell.angle_beta   90.00
_cell.angle_gamma   90.00
#
_symmetry.space_group_name_H-M   'P 1'
#
loop_
_entity.id
_entity.type
_entity.pdbx_description
1 polymer ?
#
loop_
_entity_poly.entity_id
_entity_poly.type
_entity_poly.pdbx_seq_one_letter_code
_entity_poly.pdbx_strand_id
1 'polypeptide(L)'
;MTNERHVSKCDETEIFKMLTIEPGMDISSPEVQRAAIQMLEGGGLIYLPQGGFELSERERELIANTTNILTRVPDVENGKPTIIFDPESGHIKKYHYAQVHGKMVRAQIKDAARCDLEAIMARYGQWTENVMTQLFPSYCQALDRKRITYRPFPRNSTQALHIDSSYGYPTQGRSMLRIFTNINPVNRLRIWQLGEPFEPFVQRFLPDVHVSGPSWFASLLARLGIVDGVKTKYDQYIAALRTLGMRDKEYQASAPRKLMEFPAGSSWIAITDLVLHGAISGQHSLDQTFYLPVEAMNDPSRSPLRILERLTGEVLA
;
A
#
# COMPACT_ATOMS: atom_id res chain seq x y z
N MET A 1 -0.64 32.49 27.70
CA MET A 1 0.32 32.28 26.61
C MET A 1 0.18 30.84 26.15
N THR A 2 -0.79 30.60 25.28
CA THR A 2 -1.11 29.29 24.70
C THR A 2 -0.23 29.09 23.46
N ASN A 3 0.58 28.04 23.48
CA ASN A 3 1.46 27.64 22.39
C ASN A 3 0.61 27.02 21.26
N GLU A 4 0.32 27.81 20.23
CA GLU A 4 -0.12 27.27 18.93
C GLU A 4 1.07 26.55 18.29
N ARG A 5 1.09 25.21 18.40
CA ARG A 5 2.03 24.40 17.62
C ARG A 5 1.55 24.40 16.17
N HIS A 6 2.40 24.94 15.31
CA HIS A 6 2.20 25.09 13.87
C HIS A 6 1.77 23.77 13.20
N VAL A 7 0.54 23.72 12.69
CA VAL A 7 0.21 22.89 11.53
C VAL A 7 0.83 23.60 10.33
N SER A 8 1.93 23.07 9.79
CA SER A 8 2.54 23.63 8.58
C SER A 8 1.55 23.56 7.41
N LYS A 9 1.12 24.73 6.92
CA LYS A 9 0.17 24.88 5.81
C LYS A 9 0.91 24.68 4.48
N CYS A 10 0.35 23.84 3.62
CA CYS A 10 0.86 23.46 2.29
C CYS A 10 1.09 24.66 1.35
N ASP A 11 2.19 24.59 0.59
CA ASP A 11 2.42 25.40 -0.61
C ASP A 11 1.66 24.75 -1.80
N GLU A 12 0.94 25.54 -2.59
CA GLU A 12 0.08 25.05 -3.70
C GLU A 12 0.89 24.51 -4.90
N THR A 13 2.20 24.66 -4.87
CA THR A 13 3.14 24.24 -5.92
C THR A 13 3.81 22.88 -5.68
N GLU A 14 3.54 22.20 -4.56
CA GLU A 14 4.14 20.89 -4.30
C GLU A 14 3.52 19.78 -5.16
N ILE A 15 4.39 19.09 -5.93
CA ILE A 15 4.08 17.88 -6.72
C ILE A 15 3.36 16.81 -5.88
N PHE A 16 3.62 16.79 -4.57
CA PHE A 16 3.12 15.80 -3.63
C PHE A 16 2.87 16.42 -2.25
N LYS A 17 1.71 16.11 -1.65
CA LYS A 17 1.31 16.62 -0.34
C LYS A 17 1.52 15.57 0.75
N MET A 18 2.00 16.02 1.91
CA MET A 18 2.24 15.17 3.06
C MET A 18 1.75 15.82 4.35
N LEU A 19 1.14 15.03 5.23
CA LEU A 19 0.84 15.41 6.60
C LEU A 19 1.77 14.63 7.54
N THR A 20 2.63 15.33 8.28
CA THR A 20 3.42 14.70 9.35
C THR A 20 2.65 14.77 10.66
N ILE A 21 2.46 13.61 11.31
CA ILE A 21 1.91 13.52 12.66
C ILE A 21 3.10 13.35 13.62
N GLU A 22 3.46 14.44 14.29
CA GLU A 22 4.61 14.45 15.19
C GLU A 22 4.39 13.58 16.44
N PRO A 23 5.46 13.03 17.03
CA PRO A 23 5.37 12.22 18.23
C PRO A 23 4.68 12.98 19.38
N GLY A 24 3.74 12.32 20.05
CA GLY A 24 2.96 12.91 21.15
C GLY A 24 1.79 13.78 20.72
N MET A 25 1.51 13.93 19.43
CA MET A 25 0.23 14.48 18.97
C MET A 25 -0.91 13.51 19.28
N ASP A 26 -2.03 14.06 19.73
CA ASP A 26 -3.27 13.28 19.89
C ASP A 26 -3.91 13.04 18.52
N ILE A 27 -3.68 11.84 17.99
CA ILE A 27 -4.24 11.38 16.71
C ILE A 27 -5.76 11.20 16.72
N SER A 28 -6.37 11.16 17.91
CA SER A 28 -7.82 11.10 18.08
C SER A 28 -8.49 12.48 18.10
N SER A 29 -7.71 13.56 18.07
CA SER A 29 -8.25 14.92 18.06
C SER A 29 -8.99 15.21 16.73
N PRO A 30 -10.17 15.85 16.76
CA PRO A 30 -10.95 16.13 15.54
C PRO A 30 -10.20 16.95 14.48
N GLU A 31 -9.25 17.79 14.89
CA GLU A 31 -8.41 18.57 13.98
C GLU A 31 -7.46 17.67 13.19
N VAL A 32 -6.73 16.78 13.88
CA VAL A 32 -5.81 15.82 13.24
C VAL A 32 -6.59 14.85 12.34
N GLN A 33 -7.73 14.34 12.80
CA GLN A 33 -8.59 13.47 12.00
C GLN A 33 -9.05 14.14 10.70
N ARG A 34 -9.52 15.39 10.77
CA ARG A 34 -9.96 16.15 9.59
C ARG A 34 -8.81 16.41 8.61
N ALA A 35 -7.65 16.81 9.13
CA ALA A 35 -6.46 17.03 8.31
C ALA A 35 -5.98 15.74 7.64
N ALA A 36 -6.02 14.62 8.37
CA ALA A 36 -5.65 13.30 7.87
C ALA A 36 -6.58 12.82 6.75
N ILE A 37 -7.90 12.93 6.94
CA ILE A 37 -8.90 12.63 5.90
C ILE A 37 -8.66 13.47 4.66
N GLN A 38 -8.54 14.79 4.81
CA GLN A 38 -8.30 15.71 3.70
C GLN A 38 -7.00 15.38 2.95
N MET A 39 -5.94 15.00 3.68
CA MET A 39 -4.66 14.60 3.10
C MET A 39 -4.79 13.31 2.30
N LEU A 40 -5.40 12.26 2.85
CA LEU A 40 -5.56 10.97 2.16
C LEU A 40 -6.42 11.08 0.91
N GLU A 41 -7.60 11.68 1.02
CA GLU A 41 -8.51 11.81 -0.11
C GLU A 41 -7.97 12.80 -1.15
N GLY A 42 -7.12 13.73 -0.75
CA GLY A 42 -6.38 14.61 -1.66
C GLY A 42 -5.24 13.93 -2.44
N GLY A 43 -5.02 12.62 -2.27
CA GLY A 43 -3.91 11.90 -2.91
C GLY A 43 -2.55 12.20 -2.27
N GLY A 44 -2.53 12.57 -1.00
CA GLY A 44 -1.32 12.75 -0.22
C GLY A 44 -0.99 11.54 0.66
N LEU A 45 0.02 11.72 1.51
CA LEU A 45 0.48 10.70 2.46
C LEU A 45 0.51 11.26 3.87
N ILE A 46 0.14 10.42 4.82
CA ILE A 46 0.31 10.70 6.24
C ILE A 46 1.58 10.01 6.69
N TYR A 47 2.49 10.76 7.30
CA TYR A 47 3.77 10.28 7.78
C TYR A 47 3.80 10.31 9.32
N LEU A 48 4.19 9.19 9.91
CA LEU A 48 4.38 9.01 11.34
C LEU A 48 5.88 8.71 11.57
N PRO A 49 6.71 9.73 11.88
CA PRO A 49 8.16 9.55 12.04
C PRO A 49 8.51 8.66 13.24
N GLN A 50 7.72 8.72 14.32
CA GLN A 50 7.81 7.84 15.48
C GLN A 50 6.40 7.50 15.99
N GLY A 51 6.29 6.58 16.96
CA GLY A 51 4.99 6.03 17.38
C GLY A 51 4.43 4.95 16.44
N GLY A 52 5.29 4.44 15.55
CA GLY A 52 5.01 3.32 14.68
C GLY A 52 4.97 1.97 15.41
N PHE A 53 4.77 0.90 14.65
CA PHE A 53 4.87 -0.46 15.17
C PHE A 53 6.32 -0.83 15.51
N GLU A 54 6.58 -1.07 16.79
CA GLU A 54 7.90 -1.50 17.26
C GLU A 54 7.99 -3.01 17.41
N LEU A 55 9.15 -3.56 17.08
CA LEU A 55 9.51 -4.94 17.37
C LEU A 55 10.11 -5.02 18.78
N SER A 56 9.84 -6.10 19.50
CA SER A 56 10.61 -6.51 20.68
C SER A 56 12.04 -6.90 20.28
N GLU A 57 12.92 -7.01 21.26
CA GLU A 57 14.32 -7.43 21.03
C GLU A 57 14.40 -8.80 20.34
N ARG A 58 13.66 -9.79 20.84
CA ARG A 58 13.58 -11.12 20.22
C ARG A 58 13.05 -11.08 18.78
N GLU A 59 12.03 -10.27 18.51
CA GLU A 59 11.49 -10.14 17.15
C GLU A 59 12.51 -9.45 16.21
N ARG A 60 13.28 -8.46 16.70
CA ARG A 60 14.38 -7.85 15.93
C ARG A 60 15.46 -8.87 15.59
N GLU A 61 15.89 -9.67 16.56
CA GLU A 61 16.88 -10.74 16.35
C GLU A 61 16.38 -11.79 15.34
N LEU A 62 15.09 -12.16 15.42
CA LEU A 62 14.47 -13.10 14.50
C LEU A 62 14.59 -12.63 13.04
N ILE A 63 14.39 -11.34 12.76
CA ILE A 63 14.43 -10.82 11.39
C ILE A 63 15.77 -10.19 11.00
N ALA A 64 16.72 -10.03 11.92
CA ALA A 64 18.04 -9.45 11.68
C ALA A 64 18.80 -10.16 10.57
N ASN A 65 18.62 -11.48 10.46
CA ASN A 65 19.10 -12.28 9.35
C ASN A 65 17.93 -13.04 8.72
N THR A 66 17.70 -12.85 7.42
CA THR A 66 16.63 -13.55 6.71
C THR A 66 16.79 -15.07 6.71
N THR A 67 17.99 -15.60 6.96
CA THR A 67 18.21 -17.05 7.14
C THR A 67 17.58 -17.58 8.43
N ASN A 68 17.29 -16.75 9.42
CA ASN A 68 16.57 -17.16 10.64
C ASN A 68 15.12 -17.52 10.33
N ILE A 69 14.49 -16.80 9.41
CA ILE A 69 13.08 -16.97 9.03
C ILE A 69 12.88 -17.84 7.78
N LEU A 70 13.86 -17.91 6.87
CA LEU A 70 13.71 -18.56 5.56
C LEU A 70 14.63 -19.75 5.39
N THR A 71 14.10 -20.79 4.73
CA THR A 71 14.87 -21.97 4.31
C THR A 71 15.81 -21.66 3.15
N ARG A 72 15.41 -20.73 2.28
CA ARG A 72 16.21 -20.26 1.15
C ARG A 72 15.96 -18.78 0.92
N VAL A 73 17.05 -18.02 0.75
CA VAL A 73 17.00 -16.63 0.31
C VAL A 73 17.08 -16.63 -1.22
N PRO A 74 16.08 -16.08 -1.92
CA PRO A 74 16.14 -15.90 -3.36
C PRO A 74 17.28 -14.96 -3.74
N ASP A 75 18.00 -15.29 -4.81
CA ASP A 75 19.08 -14.49 -5.36
C ASP A 75 18.51 -13.35 -6.24
N VAL A 76 17.67 -12.51 -5.63
CA VAL A 76 17.07 -11.33 -6.26
C VAL A 76 16.88 -10.20 -5.26
N GLU A 77 17.24 -9.01 -5.69
CA GLU A 77 17.15 -7.80 -4.86
C GLU A 77 16.08 -6.84 -5.41
N ASN A 78 14.89 -7.38 -5.67
CA ASN A 78 13.73 -6.61 -6.12
C ASN A 78 12.58 -6.62 -5.11
N GLY A 79 12.86 -7.00 -3.85
CA GLY A 79 11.89 -7.04 -2.76
C GLY A 79 10.83 -8.14 -2.87
N LYS A 80 11.00 -9.13 -3.76
CA LYS A 80 10.11 -10.30 -3.94
C LYS A 80 10.85 -11.61 -3.65
N PRO A 81 10.14 -12.70 -3.32
CA PRO A 81 8.70 -12.81 -3.04
C PRO A 81 8.29 -12.16 -1.72
N THR A 82 7.02 -11.85 -1.54
CA THR A 82 6.51 -11.35 -0.26
C THR A 82 5.90 -12.48 0.58
N ILE A 83 5.71 -12.23 1.87
CA ILE A 83 5.00 -13.11 2.78
C ILE A 83 3.63 -12.50 3.05
N ILE A 84 2.55 -13.26 2.87
CA ILE A 84 1.18 -12.77 3.03
C ILE A 84 0.55 -13.46 4.23
N PHE A 85 0.15 -12.69 5.22
CA PHE A 85 -0.65 -13.12 6.35
C PHE A 85 -2.11 -12.75 6.09
N ASP A 86 -2.98 -13.72 6.32
CA ASP A 86 -4.41 -13.55 6.22
C ASP A 86 -4.99 -13.38 7.64
N PRO A 87 -5.51 -12.20 7.99
CA PRO A 87 -6.00 -11.94 9.34
C PRO A 87 -7.29 -12.68 9.66
N GLU A 88 -8.05 -13.18 8.67
CA GLU A 88 -9.25 -13.97 8.94
C GLU A 88 -8.89 -15.37 9.44
N SER A 89 -7.95 -16.04 8.76
CA SER A 89 -7.45 -17.35 9.21
C SER A 89 -6.42 -17.25 10.32
N GLY A 90 -5.78 -16.10 10.53
CA GLY A 90 -4.71 -15.93 11.50
C GLY A 90 -3.39 -16.60 11.08
N HIS A 91 -3.24 -16.92 9.79
CA HIS A 91 -2.11 -17.71 9.29
C HIS A 91 -1.43 -17.08 8.07
N ILE A 92 -0.14 -17.39 7.91
CA ILE A 92 0.58 -17.05 6.69
C ILE A 92 0.15 -17.99 5.56
N LYS A 93 -0.31 -17.41 4.44
CA LYS A 93 -0.73 -18.14 3.24
C LYS A 93 0.39 -19.09 2.77
N LYS A 94 0.10 -20.39 2.76
CA LYS A 94 1.06 -21.45 2.39
C LYS A 94 1.54 -21.34 0.93
N TYR A 95 0.68 -20.87 0.04
CA TYR A 95 0.91 -20.81 -1.39
C TYR A 95 0.72 -19.38 -1.92
N HIS A 96 1.73 -18.53 -1.71
CA HIS A 96 1.80 -17.22 -2.35
C HIS A 96 3.02 -17.16 -3.27
N TYR A 97 2.77 -17.12 -4.57
CA TYR A 97 3.81 -17.10 -5.60
C TYR A 97 3.94 -15.71 -6.21
N ALA A 98 5.17 -15.30 -6.46
CA ALA A 98 5.52 -14.13 -7.23
C ALA A 98 6.30 -14.56 -8.47
N GLN A 99 6.07 -13.87 -9.59
CA GLN A 99 6.89 -14.05 -10.79
C GLN A 99 8.19 -13.24 -10.67
N VAL A 100 9.33 -13.92 -10.81
CA VAL A 100 10.67 -13.36 -10.76
C VAL A 100 11.50 -13.97 -11.88
N HIS A 101 12.02 -13.16 -12.80
CA HIS A 101 12.78 -13.61 -13.99
C HIS A 101 12.07 -14.75 -14.76
N GLY A 102 10.75 -14.64 -14.94
CA GLY A 102 9.93 -15.66 -15.62
C GLY A 102 9.62 -16.91 -14.78
N LYS A 103 10.15 -17.05 -13.57
CA LYS A 103 9.92 -18.19 -12.67
C LYS A 103 8.93 -17.84 -11.57
N MET A 104 8.11 -18.80 -11.17
CA MET A 104 7.24 -18.68 -10.00
C MET A 104 8.03 -19.03 -8.74
N VAL A 105 8.24 -18.05 -7.87
CA VAL A 105 8.97 -18.20 -6.61
C VAL A 105 8.06 -17.86 -5.42
N ARG A 106 8.28 -18.52 -4.29
CA ARG A 106 7.58 -18.24 -3.02
C ARG A 106 8.58 -18.13 -1.88
N ALA A 107 8.23 -17.37 -0.86
CA ALA A 107 8.98 -17.36 0.39
C ALA A 107 8.80 -18.72 1.09
N GLN A 108 9.91 -19.39 1.42
CA GLN A 108 9.89 -20.67 2.12
C GLN A 108 10.26 -20.45 3.59
N ILE A 109 9.24 -20.22 4.41
CA ILE A 109 9.41 -19.94 5.84
C ILE A 109 9.77 -21.24 6.57
N LYS A 110 10.73 -21.18 7.48
CA LYS A 110 11.09 -22.30 8.35
C LYS A 110 9.96 -22.59 9.34
N ASP A 111 9.67 -23.87 9.59
CA ASP A 111 8.62 -24.25 10.54
C ASP A 111 8.87 -23.67 11.94
N ALA A 112 10.13 -23.67 12.40
CA ALA A 112 10.54 -23.09 13.68
C ALA A 112 10.31 -21.56 13.80
N ALA A 113 10.25 -20.83 12.68
CA ALA A 113 10.07 -19.38 12.67
C ALA A 113 8.62 -18.95 12.34
N ARG A 114 7.77 -19.88 11.90
CA ARG A 114 6.43 -19.56 11.40
C ARG A 114 5.55 -18.95 12.49
N CYS A 115 5.49 -19.58 13.66
CA CYS A 115 4.63 -19.10 14.76
C CYS A 115 5.04 -17.70 15.23
N ASP A 116 6.34 -17.45 15.38
CA ASP A 116 6.84 -16.13 15.78
C ASP A 116 6.54 -15.07 14.71
N LEU A 117 6.65 -15.41 13.42
CA LEU A 117 6.32 -14.48 12.34
C LEU A 117 4.81 -14.20 12.23
N GLU A 118 3.97 -15.23 12.41
CA GLU A 118 2.51 -15.09 12.50
C GLU A 118 2.12 -14.19 13.67
N ALA A 119 2.78 -14.32 14.83
CA ALA A 119 2.55 -13.45 15.99
C ALA A 119 2.93 -11.99 15.72
N ILE A 120 4.07 -11.73 15.09
CA ILE A 120 4.48 -10.36 14.67
C ILE A 120 3.41 -9.75 13.75
N MET A 121 3.00 -10.50 12.73
CA MET A 121 2.04 -10.01 11.73
C MET A 121 0.64 -9.81 12.34
N ALA A 122 0.18 -10.69 13.23
CA ALA A 122 -1.07 -10.50 13.96
C ALA A 122 -1.05 -9.25 14.85
N ARG A 123 0.04 -9.03 15.60
CA ARG A 123 0.23 -7.83 16.42
C ARG A 123 0.28 -6.57 15.58
N TYR A 124 0.89 -6.65 14.39
CA TYR A 124 0.88 -5.56 13.42
C TYR A 124 -0.55 -5.22 12.98
N GLY A 125 -1.35 -6.23 12.63
CA GLY A 125 -2.77 -6.06 12.29
C GLY A 125 -3.53 -5.30 13.38
N GLN A 126 -3.43 -5.76 14.63
CA GLN A 126 -4.08 -5.09 15.77
C GLN A 126 -3.61 -3.64 15.96
N TRP A 127 -2.31 -3.39 15.83
CA TRP A 127 -1.77 -2.03 15.92
C TRP A 127 -2.33 -1.14 14.81
N THR A 128 -2.36 -1.63 13.57
CA THR A 128 -2.90 -0.86 12.43
C THR A 128 -4.39 -0.56 12.58
N GLU A 129 -5.19 -1.49 13.10
CA GLU A 129 -6.61 -1.26 13.39
C GLU A 129 -6.81 -0.17 14.45
N ASN A 130 -5.99 -0.17 15.50
CA ASN A 130 -6.03 0.87 16.53
C ASN A 130 -5.69 2.25 15.94
N VAL A 131 -4.70 2.31 15.03
CA VAL A 131 -4.36 3.55 14.31
C VAL A 131 -5.52 4.00 13.43
N MET A 132 -6.14 3.09 12.65
CA MET A 132 -7.29 3.43 11.81
C MET A 132 -8.49 3.90 12.65
N THR A 133 -8.75 3.27 13.79
CA THR A 133 -9.83 3.64 14.71
C THR A 133 -9.65 5.04 15.28
N GLN A 134 -8.42 5.43 15.60
CA GLN A 134 -8.13 6.74 16.16
C GLN A 134 -8.07 7.85 15.10
N LEU A 135 -7.44 7.62 13.95
CA LEU A 135 -7.33 8.64 12.90
C LEU A 135 -8.59 8.77 12.03
N PHE A 136 -9.29 7.67 11.78
CA PHE A 136 -10.37 7.60 10.79
C PHE A 136 -11.64 6.94 11.37
N PRO A 137 -12.19 7.46 12.49
CA PRO A 137 -13.38 6.87 13.09
C PRO A 137 -14.56 6.77 12.12
N SER A 138 -14.68 7.71 11.18
CA SER A 138 -15.73 7.71 10.14
C SER A 138 -15.61 6.56 9.14
N TYR A 139 -14.40 6.04 8.89
CA TYR A 139 -14.19 4.94 7.94
C TYR A 139 -14.42 3.57 8.59
N CYS A 140 -14.24 3.46 9.90
CA CYS A 140 -14.06 2.18 10.59
C CYS A 140 -15.19 1.17 10.41
N GLN A 141 -16.45 1.63 10.33
CA GLN A 141 -17.59 0.74 10.13
C GLN A 141 -17.63 0.12 8.72
N ALA A 142 -16.97 0.76 7.75
CA ALA A 142 -17.00 0.38 6.34
C ALA A 142 -15.68 -0.21 5.84
N LEU A 143 -14.58 -0.08 6.60
CA LEU A 143 -13.28 -0.61 6.21
C LEU A 143 -13.31 -2.14 6.15
N ASP A 144 -13.03 -2.66 4.97
CA ASP A 144 -12.86 -4.09 4.75
C ASP A 144 -11.38 -4.46 4.96
N ARG A 145 -11.08 -5.04 6.13
CA ARG A 145 -9.72 -5.44 6.53
C ARG A 145 -9.24 -6.61 5.66
N LYS A 146 -8.14 -6.39 4.94
CA LYS A 146 -7.51 -7.40 4.07
C LYS A 146 -6.19 -7.90 4.62
N ARG A 147 -5.33 -8.42 3.75
CA ARG A 147 -4.06 -9.05 4.07
C ARG A 147 -3.03 -8.10 4.70
N ILE A 148 -2.10 -8.71 5.44
CA ILE A 148 -0.82 -8.10 5.84
C ILE A 148 0.28 -8.65 4.96
N THR A 149 1.12 -7.78 4.42
CA THR A 149 2.26 -8.16 3.58
C THR A 149 3.55 -7.86 4.34
N TYR A 150 4.40 -8.88 4.48
CA TYR A 150 5.77 -8.72 4.93
C TYR A 150 6.74 -8.85 3.76
N ARG A 151 7.71 -7.92 3.69
CA ARG A 151 8.70 -7.79 2.62
C ARG A 151 10.11 -8.01 3.19
N PRO A 152 10.54 -9.25 3.43
CA PRO A 152 11.82 -9.55 4.09
C PRO A 152 13.05 -9.31 3.20
N PHE A 153 12.88 -9.29 1.88
CA PHE A 153 14.01 -9.24 0.94
C PHE A 153 14.42 -7.82 0.59
N PRO A 154 15.73 -7.59 0.35
CA PRO A 154 16.22 -6.29 -0.07
C PRO A 154 15.65 -5.92 -1.43
N ARG A 155 15.42 -4.63 -1.60
CA ARG A 155 15.24 -4.00 -2.90
C ARG A 155 16.44 -3.10 -3.16
N ASN A 156 17.15 -3.39 -4.23
CA ASN A 156 18.24 -2.57 -4.80
C ASN A 156 17.94 -2.18 -6.26
N SER A 157 16.71 -2.45 -6.72
CA SER A 157 16.22 -2.09 -8.05
C SER A 157 14.96 -1.24 -7.93
N THR A 158 14.96 -0.08 -8.59
CA THR A 158 13.84 0.86 -8.59
C THR A 158 12.60 0.22 -9.20
N GLN A 159 11.52 0.21 -8.43
CA GLN A 159 10.19 -0.07 -8.94
C GLN A 159 9.66 1.17 -9.66
N ALA A 160 9.26 1.00 -10.92
CA ALA A 160 8.61 2.03 -11.72
C ALA A 160 7.44 2.69 -10.95
N LEU A 161 7.25 3.99 -11.16
CA LEU A 161 6.08 4.73 -10.67
C LEU A 161 4.81 4.04 -11.15
N HIS A 162 3.89 3.81 -10.22
CA HIS A 162 2.63 3.14 -10.48
C HIS A 162 1.61 3.48 -9.41
N ILE A 163 0.34 3.28 -9.76
CA ILE A 163 -0.73 3.07 -8.80
C ILE A 163 -0.82 1.57 -8.49
N ASP A 164 -1.23 1.24 -7.27
CA ASP A 164 -1.48 -0.15 -6.94
C ASP A 164 -2.68 -0.68 -7.73
N SER A 165 -2.52 -1.91 -8.18
CA SER A 165 -3.63 -2.72 -8.66
C SER A 165 -3.52 -4.08 -8.00
N SER A 166 -4.66 -4.64 -7.64
CA SER A 166 -4.68 -5.92 -6.97
C SER A 166 -4.83 -7.05 -7.98
N TYR A 167 -3.72 -7.72 -8.29
CA TYR A 167 -3.76 -8.95 -9.07
C TYR A 167 -4.28 -10.09 -8.17
N GLY A 168 -5.51 -10.53 -8.42
CA GLY A 168 -6.17 -11.64 -7.71
C GLY A 168 -7.10 -11.24 -6.56
N TYR A 169 -7.13 -9.96 -6.15
CA TYR A 169 -8.08 -9.44 -5.17
C TYR A 169 -8.76 -8.17 -5.71
N PRO A 170 -9.68 -8.27 -6.69
CA PRO A 170 -10.34 -7.10 -7.26
C PRO A 170 -10.91 -6.18 -6.17
N THR A 171 -10.70 -4.87 -6.29
CA THR A 171 -11.22 -3.93 -5.29
C THR A 171 -12.65 -3.52 -5.62
N GLN A 172 -13.09 -3.72 -6.86
CA GLN A 172 -14.46 -3.48 -7.30
C GLN A 172 -14.89 -2.02 -7.04
N GLY A 173 -13.98 -1.07 -7.30
CA GLY A 173 -14.22 0.36 -7.11
C GLY A 173 -13.86 0.90 -5.73
N ARG A 174 -13.60 0.02 -4.75
CA ARG A 174 -13.13 0.44 -3.41
C ARG A 174 -11.67 0.88 -3.47
N SER A 175 -11.33 1.92 -2.73
CA SER A 175 -9.97 2.47 -2.65
C SER A 175 -9.06 1.56 -1.82
N MET A 176 -7.79 1.42 -2.21
CA MET A 176 -6.80 0.62 -1.51
C MET A 176 -6.06 1.46 -0.47
N LEU A 177 -6.61 1.54 0.74
CA LEU A 177 -5.99 2.21 1.88
C LEU A 177 -4.94 1.29 2.51
N ARG A 178 -3.69 1.76 2.61
CA ARG A 178 -2.60 0.96 3.17
C ARG A 178 -1.82 1.76 4.19
N ILE A 179 -1.48 1.10 5.28
CA ILE A 179 -0.50 1.56 6.25
C ILE A 179 0.73 0.69 6.14
N PHE A 180 1.88 1.33 6.12
CA PHE A 180 3.19 0.71 5.98
C PHE A 180 4.04 1.05 7.18
N THR A 181 4.96 0.16 7.54
CA THR A 181 5.99 0.42 8.53
C THR A 181 7.32 -0.12 8.04
N ASN A 182 8.37 0.68 8.19
CA ASN A 182 9.74 0.20 8.02
C ASN A 182 10.19 -0.45 9.33
N ILE A 183 10.30 -1.78 9.35
CA ILE A 183 10.69 -2.56 10.53
C ILE A 183 12.13 -3.05 10.42
N ASN A 184 12.99 -2.33 9.69
CA ASN A 184 14.37 -2.75 9.49
C ASN A 184 15.13 -2.88 10.82
N PRO A 185 15.75 -4.04 11.12
CA PRO A 185 16.37 -4.30 12.43
C PRO A 185 17.73 -3.59 12.60
N VAL A 186 18.32 -3.07 11.53
CA VAL A 186 19.64 -2.41 11.52
C VAL A 186 19.57 -0.97 11.02
N ASN A 187 18.45 -0.30 11.29
CA ASN A 187 18.20 1.11 11.03
C ASN A 187 18.41 1.56 9.56
N ARG A 188 18.20 0.67 8.58
CA ARG A 188 18.26 1.04 7.16
C ARG A 188 16.98 1.75 6.72
N LEU A 189 17.15 2.74 5.85
CA LEU A 189 16.05 3.47 5.22
C LEU A 189 15.25 2.58 4.27
N ARG A 190 13.96 2.90 4.14
CA ARG A 190 13.11 2.51 3.03
C ARG A 190 12.88 3.76 2.18
N ILE A 191 13.25 3.72 0.91
CA ILE A 191 13.16 4.89 0.03
C ILE A 191 12.08 4.67 -1.02
N TRP A 192 11.15 5.61 -1.13
CA TRP A 192 10.15 5.67 -2.20
C TRP A 192 10.40 6.85 -3.13
N GLN A 193 10.04 6.69 -4.39
CA GLN A 193 9.65 7.81 -5.24
C GLN A 193 8.13 7.96 -5.19
N LEU A 194 7.67 9.19 -5.10
CA LEU A 194 6.27 9.60 -5.11
C LEU A 194 6.06 10.44 -6.36
N GLY A 195 5.06 10.10 -7.16
CA GLY A 195 4.81 10.71 -8.46
C GLY A 195 3.91 11.94 -8.40
N GLU A 196 3.49 12.38 -9.58
CA GLU A 196 2.47 13.42 -9.76
C GLU A 196 1.08 12.97 -9.28
N PRO A 197 0.09 13.88 -9.21
CA PRO A 197 -1.28 13.54 -8.87
C PRO A 197 -1.92 12.50 -9.82
N PHE A 198 -2.94 11.80 -9.32
CA PHE A 198 -3.61 10.72 -10.05
C PHE A 198 -4.20 11.16 -11.40
N GLU A 199 -4.92 12.29 -11.43
CA GLU A 199 -5.64 12.73 -12.63
C GLU A 199 -4.75 13.01 -13.84
N PRO A 200 -3.64 13.78 -13.73
CA PRO A 200 -2.66 13.94 -14.81
C PRO A 200 -2.13 12.60 -15.35
N PHE A 201 -1.79 11.67 -14.45
CA PHE A 201 -1.35 10.33 -14.84
C PHE A 201 -2.43 9.60 -15.64
N VAL A 202 -3.68 9.60 -15.16
CA VAL A 202 -4.79 8.97 -15.86
C VAL A 202 -5.00 9.62 -17.23
N GLN A 203 -5.08 10.95 -17.31
CA GLN A 203 -5.31 11.67 -18.57
C GLN A 203 -4.25 11.33 -19.63
N ARG A 204 -2.99 11.15 -19.22
CA ARG A 204 -1.91 10.74 -20.12
C ARG A 204 -2.13 9.36 -20.73
N PHE A 205 -2.53 8.38 -19.92
CA PHE A 205 -2.58 6.97 -20.35
C PHE A 205 -3.96 6.46 -20.72
N LEU A 206 -5.03 7.17 -20.36
CA LEU A 206 -6.41 6.78 -20.62
C LEU A 206 -6.71 6.53 -22.11
N PRO A 207 -6.19 7.34 -23.08
CA PRO A 207 -6.43 7.09 -24.50
C PRO A 207 -5.92 5.72 -24.99
N ASP A 208 -4.90 5.15 -24.33
CA ASP A 208 -4.30 3.87 -24.71
C ASP A 208 -4.88 2.67 -23.93
N VAL A 209 -5.83 2.91 -23.01
CA VAL A 209 -6.43 1.85 -22.21
C VAL A 209 -7.36 1.00 -23.08
N HIS A 210 -7.02 -0.28 -23.19
CA HIS A 210 -7.85 -1.30 -23.82
C HIS A 210 -8.37 -2.26 -22.75
N VAL A 211 -9.66 -2.17 -22.43
CA VAL A 211 -10.33 -3.14 -21.54
C VAL A 211 -10.93 -4.28 -22.35
N SER A 212 -10.83 -5.50 -21.82
CA SER A 212 -11.42 -6.67 -22.47
C SER A 212 -12.86 -6.87 -21.99
N GLY A 213 -13.72 -7.43 -22.84
CA GLY A 213 -15.03 -7.89 -22.41
C GLY A 213 -14.95 -8.90 -21.26
N PRO A 214 -16.07 -9.14 -20.54
CA PRO A 214 -16.10 -10.06 -19.40
C PRO A 214 -15.56 -11.44 -19.79
N SER A 215 -14.51 -11.90 -19.11
CA SER A 215 -13.92 -13.21 -19.34
C SER A 215 -14.63 -14.26 -18.49
N TRP A 216 -15.29 -15.21 -19.14
CA TRP A 216 -15.96 -16.34 -18.47
C TRP A 216 -15.00 -17.15 -17.58
N PHE A 217 -13.71 -17.21 -17.95
CA PHE A 217 -12.67 -17.83 -17.15
C PHE A 217 -12.44 -17.11 -15.82
N ALA A 218 -12.49 -15.77 -15.79
CA ALA A 218 -12.32 -14.99 -14.57
C ALA A 218 -13.49 -15.23 -13.59
N SER A 219 -14.71 -15.32 -14.11
CA SER A 219 -15.90 -15.66 -13.32
C SER A 219 -15.84 -17.08 -12.76
N LEU A 220 -15.25 -18.03 -13.50
CA LEU A 220 -15.01 -19.39 -13.04
C LEU A 220 -13.96 -19.45 -11.92
N LEU A 221 -12.84 -18.73 -12.07
CA LEU A 221 -11.80 -18.66 -11.03
C LEU A 221 -12.31 -18.01 -9.73
N ALA A 222 -13.18 -17.01 -9.84
CA ALA A 222 -13.84 -16.39 -8.68
C ALA A 222 -14.75 -17.39 -7.97
N ARG A 223 -15.56 -18.16 -8.72
CA ARG A 223 -16.40 -19.23 -8.17
C ARG A 223 -15.60 -20.35 -7.51
N LEU A 224 -14.38 -20.60 -7.98
CA LEU A 224 -13.46 -21.59 -7.40
C LEU A 224 -12.65 -21.05 -6.21
N GLY A 225 -12.86 -19.79 -5.78
CA GLY A 225 -12.14 -19.18 -4.66
C GLY A 225 -10.66 -18.92 -4.93
N ILE A 226 -10.25 -18.94 -6.21
CA ILE A 226 -8.85 -18.69 -6.62
C ILE A 226 -8.59 -17.17 -6.69
N VAL A 227 -9.64 -16.37 -6.93
CA VAL A 227 -9.63 -14.91 -6.86
C VAL A 227 -10.77 -14.42 -5.98
N ASP A 228 -10.52 -13.42 -5.14
CA ASP A 228 -11.49 -12.92 -4.16
C ASP A 228 -12.47 -11.94 -4.82
N GLY A 229 -13.41 -12.47 -5.60
CA GLY A 229 -14.50 -11.72 -6.23
C GLY A 229 -14.40 -11.58 -7.75
N VAL A 230 -15.41 -10.92 -8.34
CA VAL A 230 -15.50 -10.70 -9.80
C VAL A 230 -14.77 -9.41 -10.15
N LYS A 231 -13.92 -9.46 -11.19
CA LYS A 231 -13.19 -8.30 -11.72
C LYS A 231 -14.16 -7.36 -12.45
N THR A 232 -14.30 -6.11 -11.99
CA THR A 232 -15.16 -5.09 -12.62
C THR A 232 -14.45 -4.38 -13.78
N LYS A 233 -15.16 -3.49 -14.50
CA LYS A 233 -14.51 -2.61 -15.50
C LYS A 233 -13.46 -1.73 -14.82
N TYR A 234 -13.77 -1.15 -13.66
CA TYR A 234 -12.82 -0.36 -12.87
C TYR A 234 -11.49 -1.12 -12.64
N ASP A 235 -11.55 -2.38 -12.19
CA ASP A 235 -10.35 -3.19 -11.95
C ASP A 235 -9.53 -3.42 -13.24
N GLN A 236 -10.19 -3.45 -14.41
CA GLN A 236 -9.50 -3.54 -15.70
C GLN A 236 -8.80 -2.24 -16.07
N TYR A 237 -9.46 -1.09 -15.89
CA TYR A 237 -8.87 0.23 -16.14
C TYR A 237 -7.63 0.45 -15.25
N ILE A 238 -7.74 0.25 -13.94
CA ILE A 238 -6.60 0.40 -13.01
C ILE A 238 -5.45 -0.53 -13.39
N ALA A 239 -5.73 -1.78 -13.75
CA ALA A 239 -4.69 -2.72 -14.18
C ALA A 239 -4.01 -2.31 -15.50
N ALA A 240 -4.78 -1.77 -16.46
CA ALA A 240 -4.26 -1.29 -17.73
C ALA A 240 -3.40 -0.02 -17.54
N LEU A 241 -3.92 0.99 -16.83
CA LEU A 241 -3.20 2.21 -16.49
C LEU A 241 -1.88 1.92 -15.77
N ARG A 242 -1.91 1.05 -14.76
CA ARG A 242 -0.70 0.57 -14.07
C ARG A 242 0.31 -0.04 -15.04
N THR A 243 -0.16 -0.86 -15.97
CA THR A 243 0.71 -1.56 -16.94
C THR A 243 1.33 -0.59 -17.93
N LEU A 244 0.53 0.33 -18.49
CA LEU A 244 0.99 1.37 -19.42
C LEU A 244 2.03 2.27 -18.74
N GLY A 245 1.69 2.83 -17.58
CA GLY A 245 2.57 3.71 -16.81
C GLY A 245 3.90 3.06 -16.43
N MET A 246 3.89 1.78 -16.02
CA MET A 246 5.13 1.06 -15.69
C MET A 246 6.01 0.74 -16.91
N ARG A 247 5.43 0.68 -18.12
CA ARG A 247 6.15 0.31 -19.35
C ARG A 247 6.62 1.51 -20.16
N ASP A 248 5.97 2.67 -20.01
CA ASP A 248 6.37 3.90 -20.67
C ASP A 248 7.70 4.40 -20.11
N LYS A 249 8.78 4.24 -20.89
CA LYS A 249 10.13 4.66 -20.50
C LYS A 249 10.27 6.17 -20.43
N GLU A 250 9.59 6.91 -21.30
CA GLU A 250 9.66 8.36 -21.33
C GLU A 250 9.01 8.92 -20.07
N TYR A 251 7.82 8.43 -19.73
CA TYR A 251 7.15 8.74 -18.47
C TYR A 251 8.03 8.43 -17.27
N GLN A 252 8.59 7.22 -17.19
CA GLN A 252 9.45 6.83 -16.07
C GLN A 252 10.75 7.64 -15.99
N ALA A 253 11.18 8.30 -17.07
CA ALA A 253 12.35 9.18 -17.08
C ALA A 253 11.99 10.63 -16.72
N SER A 254 10.87 11.17 -17.19
CA SER A 254 10.54 12.59 -17.10
C SER A 254 9.46 12.94 -16.07
N ALA A 255 8.70 11.96 -15.56
CA ALA A 255 7.60 12.22 -14.64
C ALA A 255 8.06 12.98 -13.38
N PRO A 256 7.29 14.00 -12.94
CA PRO A 256 7.53 14.69 -11.69
C PRO A 256 7.58 13.68 -10.53
N ARG A 257 8.62 13.79 -9.68
CA ARG A 257 8.76 12.90 -8.52
C ARG A 257 9.45 13.56 -7.34
N LYS A 258 9.07 13.11 -6.14
CA LYS A 258 9.72 13.43 -4.87
C LYS A 258 10.27 12.13 -4.26
N LEU A 259 11.51 12.16 -3.79
CA LEU A 259 12.07 11.07 -3.00
C LEU A 259 11.61 11.22 -1.55
N MET A 260 11.17 10.11 -0.95
CA MET A 260 10.78 10.05 0.45
C MET A 260 11.56 8.95 1.14
N GLU A 261 12.23 9.32 2.23
CA GLU A 261 13.01 8.43 3.07
C GLU A 261 12.21 8.11 4.32
N PHE A 262 12.00 6.82 4.58
CA PHE A 262 11.31 6.32 5.76
C PHE A 262 12.34 5.60 6.65
N PRO A 263 12.78 6.20 7.77
CA PRO A 263 13.65 5.56 8.75
C PRO A 263 13.03 4.31 9.37
N ALA A 264 13.84 3.46 9.99
CA ALA A 264 13.30 2.32 10.73
C ALA A 264 12.44 2.81 11.91
N GLY A 265 11.33 2.12 12.17
CA GLY A 265 10.32 2.51 13.16
C GLY A 265 9.28 3.51 12.64
N SER A 266 9.54 4.19 11.52
CA SER A 266 8.56 5.10 10.93
C SER A 266 7.44 4.35 10.19
N SER A 267 6.27 4.97 10.14
CA SER A 267 5.10 4.46 9.42
C SER A 267 4.50 5.51 8.50
N TRP A 268 3.78 5.07 7.47
CA TRP A 268 3.07 5.98 6.57
C TRP A 268 1.79 5.36 6.06
N ILE A 269 0.82 6.21 5.75
CA ILE A 269 -0.53 5.83 5.31
C ILE A 269 -0.82 6.53 3.98
N ALA A 270 -1.33 5.77 3.01
CA ALA A 270 -1.71 6.29 1.71
C ALA A 270 -2.86 5.47 1.10
N ILE A 271 -3.65 6.12 0.24
CA ILE A 271 -4.54 5.43 -0.69
C ILE A 271 -3.71 5.09 -1.93
N THR A 272 -3.21 3.86 -2.03
CA THR A 272 -2.12 3.51 -2.97
C THR A 272 -2.55 3.31 -4.42
N ASP A 273 -3.86 3.22 -4.67
CA ASP A 273 -4.46 3.29 -6.00
C ASP A 273 -4.80 4.74 -6.42
N LEU A 274 -4.60 5.73 -5.53
CA LEU A 274 -4.68 7.16 -5.81
C LEU A 274 -3.27 7.79 -5.86
N VAL A 275 -2.38 7.40 -4.95
CA VAL A 275 -1.01 7.92 -4.86
C VAL A 275 -0.08 7.15 -5.80
N LEU A 276 0.50 7.85 -6.78
CA LEU A 276 1.57 7.28 -7.59
C LEU A 276 2.84 7.10 -6.75
N HIS A 277 3.36 5.88 -6.73
CA HIS A 277 4.52 5.57 -5.92
C HIS A 277 5.39 4.47 -6.55
N GLY A 278 6.61 4.32 -6.04
CA GLY A 278 7.52 3.24 -6.41
C GLY A 278 8.62 3.10 -5.37
N ALA A 279 8.83 1.89 -4.84
CA ALA A 279 9.94 1.65 -3.93
C ALA A 279 11.26 1.66 -4.70
N ILE A 280 12.23 2.44 -4.24
CA ILE A 280 13.60 2.51 -4.79
C ILE A 280 14.49 1.51 -4.06
N SER A 281 14.49 1.57 -2.73
CA SER A 281 15.33 0.72 -1.91
C SER A 281 14.73 0.36 -0.56
N GLY A 282 15.37 -0.59 0.11
CA GLY A 282 15.09 -0.96 1.50
C GLY A 282 14.69 -2.43 1.66
N GLN A 283 14.62 -2.84 2.92
CA GLN A 283 14.40 -4.23 3.32
C GLN A 283 13.60 -4.25 4.63
N HIS A 284 12.78 -5.28 4.84
CA HIS A 284 11.94 -5.45 6.03
C HIS A 284 10.90 -4.34 6.18
N SER A 285 9.82 -4.44 5.40
CA SER A 285 8.65 -3.59 5.55
C SER A 285 7.41 -4.45 5.77
N LEU A 286 6.55 -4.00 6.68
CA LEU A 286 5.18 -4.50 6.84
C LEU A 286 4.21 -3.53 6.20
N ASP A 287 3.11 -4.06 5.68
CA ASP A 287 1.97 -3.26 5.26
C ASP A 287 0.65 -3.99 5.50
N GLN A 288 -0.36 -3.27 6.00
CA GLN A 288 -1.73 -3.76 6.16
C GLN A 288 -2.58 -3.09 5.09
N THR A 289 -3.39 -3.89 4.39
CA THR A 289 -4.32 -3.39 3.37
C THR A 289 -5.73 -3.34 3.93
N PHE A 290 -6.45 -2.25 3.67
CA PHE A 290 -7.88 -2.10 3.86
C PHE A 290 -8.51 -1.68 2.53
N TYR A 291 -9.72 -2.15 2.25
CA TYR A 291 -10.53 -1.59 1.17
C TYR A 291 -11.51 -0.60 1.77
N LEU A 292 -11.47 0.64 1.26
CA LEU A 292 -12.32 1.74 1.67
C LEU A 292 -13.42 1.95 0.62
N PRO A 293 -14.70 1.70 0.96
CA PRO A 293 -15.82 2.00 0.08
C PRO A 293 -15.91 3.48 -0.26
N VAL A 294 -16.34 3.77 -1.49
CA VAL A 294 -16.47 5.13 -2.01
C VAL A 294 -17.48 5.94 -1.19
N GLU A 295 -18.54 5.29 -0.72
CA GLU A 295 -19.62 5.88 0.07
C GLU A 295 -19.17 6.22 1.51
N ALA A 296 -18.07 5.62 1.98
CA ALA A 296 -17.50 5.90 3.29
C ALA A 296 -16.49 7.06 3.26
N MET A 297 -16.04 7.47 2.08
CA MET A 297 -15.19 8.65 1.90
C MET A 297 -15.96 9.92 2.23
N ASN A 298 -15.28 10.91 2.82
CA ASN A 298 -15.83 12.22 3.12
C ASN A 298 -16.11 13.02 1.84
N ASP A 299 -15.25 12.90 0.83
CA ASP A 299 -15.47 13.37 -0.54
C ASP A 299 -15.37 12.20 -1.53
N PRO A 300 -16.49 11.51 -1.81
CA PRO A 300 -16.53 10.39 -2.76
C PRO A 300 -16.02 10.74 -4.16
N SER A 301 -16.12 12.01 -4.56
CA SER A 301 -15.69 12.48 -5.89
C SER A 301 -14.17 12.37 -6.10
N ARG A 302 -13.41 12.28 -5.00
CA ARG A 302 -11.94 12.08 -5.02
C ARG A 302 -11.51 10.63 -5.07
N SER A 303 -12.44 9.68 -4.98
CA SER A 303 -12.09 8.27 -5.14
C SER A 303 -11.53 8.01 -6.55
N PRO A 304 -10.55 7.09 -6.70
CA PRO A 304 -10.08 6.68 -8.02
C PRO A 304 -11.21 6.21 -8.93
N LEU A 305 -12.26 5.59 -8.37
CA LEU A 305 -13.46 5.19 -9.11
C LEU A 305 -14.16 6.41 -9.71
N ARG A 306 -14.61 7.36 -8.90
CA ARG A 306 -15.38 8.51 -9.40
C ARG A 306 -14.56 9.40 -10.33
N ILE A 307 -13.26 9.52 -10.09
CA ILE A 307 -12.35 10.22 -11.01
C ILE A 307 -12.34 9.51 -12.37
N LEU A 308 -12.16 8.19 -12.40
CA LEU A 308 -12.17 7.43 -13.65
C LEU A 308 -13.51 7.51 -14.37
N GLU A 309 -14.63 7.34 -13.66
CA GLU A 309 -15.99 7.45 -14.24
C GLU A 309 -16.21 8.83 -14.87
N ARG A 310 -15.74 9.90 -14.22
CA ARG A 310 -15.82 11.26 -14.76
C ARG A 310 -14.97 11.44 -16.02
N LEU A 311 -13.76 10.87 -16.05
CA LEU A 311 -12.84 10.99 -17.18
C LEU A 311 -13.23 10.11 -18.37
N THR A 312 -13.88 8.96 -18.13
CA THR A 312 -14.36 8.06 -19.18
C THR A 312 -15.78 8.39 -19.65
N GLY A 313 -16.60 8.99 -18.80
CA GLY A 313 -18.04 9.17 -19.05
C GLY A 313 -18.85 7.87 -18.89
N GLU A 314 -18.31 6.84 -18.23
CA GLU A 314 -18.95 5.53 -18.03
C GLU A 314 -19.03 5.17 -16.54
N VAL A 315 -20.05 4.38 -16.17
CA VAL A 315 -20.10 3.69 -14.86
C VAL A 315 -19.19 2.47 -14.90
N LEU A 316 -18.30 2.33 -13.91
CA LEU A 316 -17.21 1.34 -13.94
C LEU A 316 -17.29 0.25 -12.86
N ALA A 317 -18.10 0.44 -11.82
CA ALA A 317 -18.36 -0.53 -10.76
C ALA A 317 -19.82 -0.46 -10.29
#